data_AF-A0A921HZA2-F1
#
_entry.id   AF-A0A921HZA2-F1
#
_cell.length_a   1.000
_cell.length_b   1.000
_cell.length_c   1.000
_cell.angle_alpha   90.00
_cell.angle_beta   90.00
_cell.angle_gamma   90.00
#
_symmetry.space_group_name_H-M   'P 1'
#
loop_
_entity.id
_entity.type
_entity.pdbx_description
1 polymer ?
#
loop_
_entity_poly.entity_id
_entity_poly.type
_entity_poly.pdbx_seq_one_letter_code
_entity_poly.pdbx_strand_id
1 'polypeptide(L)'
;MPGGFVSPGETVMQAAARELMEETHVKGIPLRQLYTFSKPGRDPRTWVMSCAHLAVLDTGQIPTEAGDDASETRWFTVTLNRKGEDCQKDLLYELRLEDGDTVLSSSLFCPPVFDEDSCTARNSEGLAFDHGSMILCGLKALFHI
;
A
#
# COMPACT_ATOMS: atom_id res chain seq x y z
N MET A 1 -2.26 -5.10 -2.75
CA MET A 1 -0.83 -4.72 -2.83
C MET A 1 -0.07 -6.00 -3.03
N PRO A 2 0.84 -6.08 -4.00
CA PRO A 2 1.65 -7.28 -4.17
C PRO A 2 2.57 -7.48 -2.97
N GLY A 3 2.73 -8.73 -2.55
CA GLY A 3 3.58 -9.08 -1.43
C GLY A 3 3.34 -10.49 -0.89
N GLY A 4 4.40 -11.04 -0.32
CA GLY A 4 4.39 -12.37 0.28
C GLY A 4 5.48 -12.53 1.32
N PHE A 5 5.75 -13.78 1.70
CA PHE A 5 6.71 -14.10 2.73
C PHE A 5 8.14 -14.09 2.19
N VAL A 6 9.09 -13.63 3.03
CA VAL A 6 10.51 -13.75 2.74
C VAL A 6 10.93 -15.21 2.88
N SER A 7 11.54 -15.76 1.84
CA SER A 7 12.05 -17.13 1.78
C SER A 7 13.45 -17.25 2.42
N PRO A 8 13.83 -18.44 2.89
CA PRO A 8 15.20 -18.67 3.35
C PRO A 8 16.24 -18.36 2.27
N GLY A 9 17.24 -17.53 2.60
CA GLY A 9 18.34 -17.19 1.70
C GLY A 9 18.10 -15.98 0.80
N GLU A 10 16.95 -15.32 0.88
CA GLU A 10 16.71 -14.04 0.20
C GLU A 10 16.65 -12.87 1.20
N THR A 11 17.00 -11.68 0.74
CA THR A 11 16.80 -10.42 1.46
C THR A 11 15.35 -9.94 1.28
N VAL A 12 14.89 -9.05 2.17
CA VAL A 12 13.57 -8.42 2.02
C VAL A 12 13.41 -7.71 0.68
N MET A 13 14.47 -7.05 0.19
CA MET A 13 14.47 -6.38 -1.12
C MET A 13 14.30 -7.37 -2.27
N GLN A 14 14.93 -8.54 -2.19
CA GLN A 14 14.78 -9.61 -3.18
C GLN A 14 13.37 -10.21 -3.14
N ALA A 15 12.81 -10.45 -1.96
CA ALA A 15 11.43 -10.89 -1.80
C ALA A 15 10.46 -9.89 -2.42
N ALA A 16 10.59 -8.59 -2.10
CA ALA A 16 9.73 -7.55 -2.66
C ALA A 16 9.81 -7.48 -4.20
N ALA A 17 11.00 -7.64 -4.79
CA ALA A 17 11.17 -7.67 -6.24
C ALA A 17 10.57 -8.94 -6.88
N ARG A 18 10.70 -10.09 -6.21
CA ARG A 18 10.12 -11.37 -6.65
C ARG A 18 8.59 -11.32 -6.63
N GLU A 19 8.00 -10.94 -5.50
CA GLU A 19 6.54 -10.84 -5.33
C GLU A 19 5.91 -9.82 -6.29
N LEU A 20 6.59 -8.68 -6.52
CA LEU A 20 6.14 -7.72 -7.54
C LEU A 20 6.09 -8.36 -8.93
N MET A 21 7.11 -9.13 -9.30
CA MET A 21 7.16 -9.81 -10.60
C MET A 21 6.13 -10.93 -10.69
N GLU A 22 5.98 -11.76 -9.66
CA GLU A 22 5.05 -12.90 -9.64
C GLU A 22 3.59 -12.46 -9.71
N GLU A 23 3.20 -11.38 -9.01
CA GLU A 23 1.80 -10.94 -8.97
C GLU A 23 1.42 -9.94 -10.06
N THR A 24 2.40 -9.21 -10.62
CA THR A 24 2.12 -8.08 -11.54
C THR A 24 2.88 -8.13 -12.85
N HIS A 25 3.82 -9.08 -13.01
CA HIS A 25 4.75 -9.17 -14.14
C HIS A 25 5.72 -7.97 -14.28
N VAL A 26 5.67 -7.00 -13.36
CA VAL A 26 6.58 -5.85 -13.34
C VAL A 26 7.95 -6.27 -12.82
N LYS A 27 9.01 -5.92 -13.55
CA LYS A 27 10.41 -6.22 -13.18
C LYS A 27 11.37 -5.11 -13.62
N GLY A 28 12.54 -5.07 -13.00
CA GLY A 28 13.59 -4.10 -13.35
C GLY A 28 13.30 -2.66 -12.91
N ILE A 29 12.33 -2.47 -12.02
CA ILE A 29 11.99 -1.16 -11.45
C ILE A 29 12.74 -0.97 -10.12
N PRO A 30 13.35 0.21 -9.88
CA PRO A 30 13.95 0.52 -8.59
C PRO A 30 12.92 0.45 -7.45
N LEU A 31 13.25 -0.32 -6.42
CA LEU A 31 12.47 -0.39 -5.19
C LEU A 31 13.17 0.41 -4.09
N ARG A 32 12.40 1.21 -3.36
CA ARG A 32 12.86 1.91 -2.16
C ARG A 32 12.09 1.36 -0.96
N GLN A 33 12.81 0.90 0.06
CA GLN A 33 12.16 0.56 1.32
C GLN A 33 11.45 1.79 1.88
N LEU A 34 10.18 1.63 2.24
CA LEU A 34 9.34 2.67 2.79
C LEU A 34 9.40 2.64 4.32
N TYR A 35 8.74 1.65 4.93
CA TYR A 35 8.56 1.51 6.37
C TYR A 35 8.34 0.04 6.76
N THR A 36 8.54 -0.28 8.04
CA THR A 36 8.18 -1.59 8.60
C THR A 36 6.91 -1.48 9.42
N PHE A 37 5.83 -2.08 8.94
CA PHE A 37 4.55 -2.12 9.64
C PHE A 37 4.57 -3.30 10.59
N SER A 38 4.58 -3.00 11.89
CA SER A 38 4.88 -3.98 12.95
C SER A 38 3.81 -4.07 14.04
N LYS A 39 2.82 -3.18 14.00
CA LYS A 39 1.74 -3.08 14.99
C LYS A 39 1.13 -4.45 15.35
N PRO A 40 1.13 -4.84 16.63
CA PRO A 40 0.42 -6.04 17.07
C PRO A 40 -1.06 -6.00 16.66
N GLY A 41 -1.56 -7.12 16.11
CA GLY A 41 -2.94 -7.24 15.66
C GLY A 41 -3.25 -6.67 14.28
N ARG A 42 -2.25 -6.19 13.51
CA ARG A 42 -2.45 -5.77 12.11
C ARG A 42 -2.94 -6.90 11.19
N ASP A 43 -2.49 -8.12 11.47
CA ASP A 43 -3.03 -9.34 10.90
C ASP A 43 -3.79 -10.10 12.01
N PRO A 44 -5.09 -10.42 11.83
CA PRO A 44 -5.88 -11.09 12.85
C PRO A 44 -5.51 -12.56 13.05
N ARG A 45 -4.73 -13.15 12.14
CA ARG A 45 -4.39 -14.59 12.15
C ARG A 45 -3.18 -14.87 13.05
N THR A 46 -2.17 -13.99 13.01
CA THR A 46 -0.93 -14.08 13.80
C THR A 46 -0.21 -12.74 13.80
N TRP A 47 0.84 -12.59 14.59
CA TRP A 47 1.67 -11.38 14.53
C TRP A 47 2.57 -11.41 13.30
N VAL A 48 2.21 -10.63 12.27
CA VAL A 48 2.95 -10.48 11.02
C VAL A 48 3.53 -9.07 10.93
N MET A 49 4.85 -8.98 10.69
CA MET A 49 5.52 -7.73 10.35
C MET A 49 5.70 -7.64 8.83
N SER A 50 5.40 -6.49 8.24
CA SER A 50 5.52 -6.26 6.80
C SER A 50 6.50 -5.11 6.52
N CYS A 51 7.58 -5.39 5.80
CA CYS A 51 8.50 -4.36 5.34
C CYS A 51 8.08 -3.86 3.94
N ALA A 52 7.41 -2.71 3.91
CA ALA A 52 6.84 -2.16 2.70
C ALA A 52 7.91 -1.53 1.80
N HIS A 53 7.73 -1.67 0.50
CA HIS A 53 8.57 -1.06 -0.52
C HIS A 53 7.72 -0.21 -1.45
N LEU A 54 8.32 0.84 -1.99
CA LEU A 54 7.73 1.76 -2.94
C LEU A 54 8.46 1.63 -4.28
N ALA A 55 7.69 1.51 -5.36
CA ALA A 55 8.15 1.55 -6.74
C ALA A 55 7.46 2.71 -7.46
N VAL A 56 8.21 3.44 -8.29
CA VAL A 56 7.65 4.43 -9.22
C VAL A 56 8.10 4.02 -10.61
N LEU A 57 7.14 3.90 -11.51
CA LEU A 57 7.35 3.50 -12.90
C LEU A 57 6.50 4.38 -13.81
N ASP A 58 6.98 4.57 -15.03
CA ASP A 58 6.20 5.22 -16.08
C ASP A 58 5.11 4.28 -16.58
N THR A 59 3.99 4.84 -17.04
CA THR A 59 2.87 4.06 -17.58
C THR A 59 3.27 3.19 -18.77
N GLY A 60 4.27 3.60 -19.55
CA GLY A 60 4.84 2.82 -20.65
C GLY A 60 5.64 1.59 -20.21
N GLN A 61 5.95 1.44 -18.92
CA GLN A 61 6.65 0.29 -18.35
C GLN A 61 5.69 -0.77 -17.77
N ILE A 62 4.38 -0.52 -17.84
CA ILE A 62 3.36 -1.48 -17.41
C ILE A 62 3.32 -2.65 -18.41
N PRO A 63 3.55 -3.90 -17.98
CA PRO A 63 3.48 -5.06 -18.86
C PRO A 63 2.08 -5.20 -19.48
N THR A 64 2.01 -5.56 -20.76
CA THR A 64 0.73 -5.85 -21.44
C THR A 64 0.00 -7.06 -20.83
N GLU A 65 0.76 -8.04 -20.32
CA GLU A 65 0.24 -9.24 -19.64
C GLU A 65 -0.45 -8.93 -18.32
N ALA A 66 -0.12 -7.80 -17.68
CA ALA A 66 -0.82 -7.29 -16.50
C ALA A 66 -2.23 -6.76 -16.82
N GLY A 67 -2.63 -6.74 -18.11
CA GLY A 67 -3.96 -6.33 -18.55
C GLY A 67 -4.80 -7.41 -19.26
N ASP A 68 -4.17 -8.46 -19.80
CA ASP A 68 -4.85 -9.44 -20.68
C ASP A 68 -5.11 -10.81 -20.02
N ASP A 69 -4.20 -11.33 -19.19
CA ASP A 69 -4.36 -12.59 -18.39
C ASP A 69 -4.49 -12.30 -16.86
N ALA A 70 -4.59 -11.02 -16.50
CA ALA A 70 -4.53 -10.48 -15.13
C ALA A 70 -5.90 -10.39 -14.44
N SER A 71 -6.65 -11.50 -14.35
CA SER A 71 -7.98 -11.47 -13.74
C SER A 71 -7.99 -10.98 -12.27
N GLU A 72 -6.86 -11.02 -11.56
CA GLU A 72 -6.73 -10.64 -10.14
C GLU A 72 -5.94 -9.34 -9.87
N THR A 73 -5.15 -8.82 -10.84
CA THR A 73 -4.29 -7.64 -10.63
C THR A 73 -4.75 -6.47 -11.48
N ARG A 74 -4.96 -5.30 -10.85
CA ARG A 74 -5.50 -4.10 -11.50
C ARG A 74 -4.72 -2.85 -11.13
N TRP A 75 -4.66 -1.91 -12.07
CA TRP A 75 -4.19 -0.55 -11.81
C TRP A 75 -5.35 0.33 -11.38
N PHE A 76 -5.26 0.89 -10.17
CA PHE A 76 -6.30 1.76 -9.63
C PHE A 76 -5.88 3.22 -9.73
N THR A 77 -6.83 4.08 -10.12
CA THR A 77 -6.70 5.52 -9.90
C THR A 77 -6.83 5.80 -8.42
N VAL A 78 -5.80 6.40 -7.82
CA VAL A 78 -5.77 6.74 -6.40
C VAL A 78 -6.20 8.19 -6.20
N THR A 79 -7.27 8.39 -5.43
CA THR A 79 -7.70 9.72 -4.97
C THR A 79 -7.57 9.79 -3.45
N LEU A 80 -6.90 10.83 -2.96
CA LEU A 80 -6.76 11.09 -1.52
C LEU A 80 -7.28 12.48 -1.19
N ASN A 81 -8.29 12.57 -0.32
CA ASN A 81 -8.90 13.83 0.09
C ASN A 81 -8.69 14.08 1.58
N ARG A 82 -8.03 15.18 1.95
CA ARG A 82 -7.99 15.63 3.35
C ARG A 82 -9.36 16.20 3.73
N LYS A 83 -10.01 15.62 4.74
CA LYS A 83 -11.33 16.05 5.21
C LYS A 83 -11.28 17.01 6.39
N GLY A 84 -10.15 17.08 7.09
CA GLY A 84 -9.94 18.01 8.19
C GLY A 84 -9.05 17.41 9.28
N GLU A 85 -9.36 17.79 10.51
CA GLU A 85 -8.75 17.28 11.74
C GLU A 85 -9.85 16.96 12.76
N ASP A 86 -9.62 15.95 13.59
CA ASP A 86 -10.53 15.61 14.68
C ASP A 86 -10.20 16.37 15.97
N CYS A 87 -10.94 16.10 17.06
CA CYS A 87 -10.73 16.76 18.35
C CYS A 87 -9.38 16.44 19.02
N GLN A 88 -8.70 15.37 18.60
CA GLN A 88 -7.36 14.98 19.05
C GLN A 88 -6.26 15.54 18.14
N LYS A 89 -6.66 16.30 17.11
CA LYS A 89 -5.83 16.85 16.03
C LYS A 89 -5.33 15.78 15.04
N ASP A 90 -5.94 14.60 15.03
CA ASP A 90 -5.63 13.62 14.00
C ASP A 90 -6.15 14.13 12.65
N LEU A 91 -5.28 14.11 11.65
CA LEU A 91 -5.62 14.43 10.28
C LEU A 91 -6.48 13.31 9.70
N LEU A 92 -7.64 13.70 9.17
CA LEU A 92 -8.57 12.79 8.52
C LEU A 92 -8.39 12.84 7.00
N TYR A 93 -8.18 11.67 6.41
CA TYR A 93 -8.13 11.48 4.96
C TYR A 93 -9.17 10.46 4.51
N GLU A 94 -9.72 10.67 3.32
CA GLU A 94 -10.51 9.68 2.58
C GLU A 94 -9.68 9.18 1.40
N LEU A 95 -9.33 7.90 1.44
CA LEU A 95 -8.62 7.19 0.38
C LEU A 95 -9.65 6.46 -0.49
N ARG A 96 -9.53 6.63 -1.81
CA ARG A 96 -10.35 5.94 -2.81
C ARG A 96 -9.47 5.40 -3.94
N LEU A 97 -9.65 4.14 -4.30
CA LEU A 97 -8.99 3.45 -5.41
C LEU A 97 -10.06 3.02 -6.41
N GLU A 98 -9.93 3.42 -7.67
CA GLU A 98 -10.94 3.16 -8.70
C GLU A 98 -10.36 2.51 -9.97
N ASP A 99 -11.02 1.45 -10.44
CA ASP A 99 -10.78 0.80 -11.74
C ASP A 99 -12.13 0.32 -12.32
N GLY A 100 -12.64 1.02 -13.34
CA GLY A 100 -13.96 0.76 -13.91
C GLY A 100 -15.07 0.84 -12.85
N ASP A 101 -15.82 -0.25 -12.68
CA ASP A 101 -16.88 -0.37 -11.67
C ASP A 101 -16.35 -0.77 -10.28
N THR A 102 -15.06 -1.09 -10.14
CA THR A 102 -14.46 -1.49 -8.86
C THR A 102 -14.00 -0.26 -8.09
N VAL A 103 -14.49 -0.12 -6.85
CA VAL A 103 -14.10 0.96 -5.94
C VAL A 103 -13.67 0.36 -4.61
N LEU A 104 -12.47 0.69 -4.16
CA LEU A 104 -11.97 0.38 -2.82
C LEU A 104 -11.83 1.69 -2.04
N SER A 105 -12.07 1.67 -0.74
CA SER A 105 -12.00 2.89 0.07
C SER A 105 -11.57 2.64 1.51
N SER A 106 -11.09 3.70 2.17
CA SER A 106 -10.79 3.69 3.60
C SER A 106 -10.75 5.11 4.16
N SER A 107 -11.29 5.30 5.36
CA SER A 107 -11.09 6.51 6.17
C SER A 107 -9.83 6.35 6.99
N LEU A 108 -8.88 7.26 6.86
CA LEU A 108 -7.56 7.19 7.47
C LEU A 108 -7.38 8.30 8.49
N PHE A 109 -6.98 7.92 9.69
CA PHE A 109 -6.74 8.82 10.83
C PHE A 109 -5.25 8.82 11.12
N CYS A 110 -4.61 9.97 11.02
CA CYS A 110 -3.16 10.09 11.22
C CYS A 110 -2.83 11.22 12.17
N PRO A 111 -2.10 10.97 13.27
CA PRO A 111 -1.71 12.03 14.17
C PRO A 111 -0.77 13.05 13.49
N PRO A 112 -0.68 14.28 14.03
CA PRO A 112 0.18 15.33 13.49
C PRO A 112 1.66 14.94 13.49
N VAL A 113 2.08 14.18 14.51
CA VAL A 113 3.40 13.57 14.60
C VAL A 113 3.30 12.17 14.05
N PHE A 114 3.86 11.99 12.85
CA PHE A 114 3.77 10.76 12.10
C PHE A 114 4.90 9.79 12.49
N ASP A 115 4.52 8.61 12.95
CA ASP A 115 5.34 7.40 12.84
C ASP A 115 4.65 6.36 11.97
N GLU A 116 5.38 5.34 11.53
CA GLU A 116 4.92 4.33 10.57
C GLU A 116 3.72 3.49 11.05
N ASP A 117 3.49 3.39 12.36
CA ASP A 117 2.39 2.61 12.97
C ASP A 117 1.25 3.51 13.49
N SER A 118 1.38 4.84 13.36
CA SER A 118 0.49 5.83 13.93
C SER A 118 -0.81 6.03 13.14
N CYS A 119 -0.77 5.87 11.82
CA CYS A 119 -1.96 5.97 10.99
C CYS A 119 -2.85 4.74 11.16
N THR A 120 -4.15 4.97 11.32
CA THR A 120 -5.13 3.91 11.48
C THR A 120 -6.19 3.99 10.38
N ALA A 121 -6.35 2.89 9.65
CA ALA A 121 -7.43 2.70 8.71
C ALA A 121 -8.72 2.29 9.43
N ARG A 122 -9.84 2.91 9.05
CA ARG A 122 -11.18 2.58 9.52
C ARG A 122 -12.14 2.57 8.33
N ASN A 123 -13.27 1.87 8.48
CA ASN A 123 -14.30 1.76 7.44
C ASN A 123 -13.70 1.32 6.08
N SER A 124 -12.77 0.37 6.10
CA SER A 124 -12.11 -0.11 4.89
C SER A 124 -13.02 -1.02 4.10
N GLU A 125 -13.30 -0.66 2.86
CA GLU A 125 -14.07 -1.48 1.91
C GLU A 125 -13.13 -1.97 0.80
N GLY A 126 -12.96 -3.29 0.71
CA GLY A 126 -12.14 -3.94 -0.32
C GLY A 126 -10.62 -3.84 -0.12
N LEU A 127 -10.13 -3.11 0.89
CA LEU A 127 -8.72 -3.08 1.28
C LEU A 127 -8.46 -4.05 2.43
N ALA A 128 -7.47 -4.93 2.25
CA ALA A 128 -7.05 -5.90 3.27
C ALA A 128 -6.22 -5.25 4.39
N PHE A 129 -6.29 -5.83 5.59
CA PHE A 129 -5.46 -5.49 6.75
C PHE A 129 -5.40 -3.96 7.00
N ASP A 130 -4.19 -3.41 7.10
CA ASP A 130 -3.84 -2.00 7.22
C ASP A 130 -3.35 -1.39 5.90
N HIS A 131 -3.64 -2.01 4.74
CA HIS A 131 -3.13 -1.56 3.44
C HIS A 131 -3.52 -0.10 3.11
N GLY A 132 -4.68 0.38 3.56
CA GLY A 132 -5.05 1.79 3.40
C GLY A 132 -4.06 2.73 4.10
N SER A 133 -3.57 2.35 5.29
CA SER A 133 -2.55 3.11 6.02
C SER A 133 -1.19 3.02 5.29
N MET A 134 -0.83 1.85 4.79
CA MET A 134 0.40 1.65 4.01
C MET A 134 0.43 2.51 2.74
N ILE A 135 -0.69 2.58 2.00
CA ILE A 135 -0.84 3.40 0.80
C ILE A 135 -0.66 4.89 1.15
N LEU A 136 -1.31 5.37 2.22
CA LEU A 136 -1.14 6.75 2.66
C LEU A 136 0.30 7.07 3.05
N CYS A 137 1.01 6.16 3.74
CA CYS A 137 2.43 6.33 4.03
C CYS A 137 3.25 6.48 2.73
N GLY A 138 2.94 5.68 1.71
CA GLY A 138 3.57 5.78 0.39
C GLY A 138 3.31 7.13 -0.28
N LEU A 139 2.05 7.61 -0.26
CA LEU A 139 1.66 8.91 -0.81
C LEU A 139 2.32 10.08 -0.07
N LYS A 140 2.35 10.05 1.27
CA LYS A 140 3.05 11.07 2.08
C LYS A 140 4.54 11.09 1.79
N ALA A 141 5.16 9.91 1.63
CA ALA A 141 6.59 9.81 1.29
C ALA A 141 6.91 10.31 -0.14
N LEU A 142 5.97 10.19 -1.08
CA LEU A 142 6.13 10.67 -2.46
C LEU A 142 5.86 12.17 -2.62
N PHE A 143 4.78 12.66 -2.00
CA PHE A 143 4.25 14.00 -2.27
C PHE A 143 4.50 15.00 -1.13
N HIS A 144 5.11 14.56 -0.03
CA HIS A 144 5.39 15.40 1.15
C HIS A 144 4.14 16.10 1.72
N ILE A 145 3.01 15.38 1.73
CA ILE A 145 1.68 15.82 2.23
C ILE A 145 1.36 15.33 3.63
#